data_AF-A0A9X4C2R7-F1
#
_entry.id   AF-A0A9X4C2R7-F1
#
_cell.length_a   1.000
_cell.length_b   1.000
_cell.length_c   1.000
_cell.angle_alpha   90.00
_cell.angle_beta   90.00
_cell.angle_gamma   90.00
#
_symmetry.space_group_name_H-M   'P 1'
#
loop_
_entity.id
_entity.type
_entity.pdbx_description
1 polymer ?
#
loop_
_entity_poly.entity_id
_entity_poly.type
_entity_poly.pdbx_seq_one_letter_code
_entity_poly.pdbx_strand_id
1 'polypeptide(L)'
;MLSRAQLNFFMAALWSPLLLMLAFSSYGLWIGDYSTFESSETRWVYLLWFGMPGLLFFALWVSRSAKSQSERQALRMVWWAPVKFIPFYAVPWMVYGLLSLIAGPFDDAFMAYSWIMLVPYLLIAGYVCAGVTVALYRIFF
;
A
#
# COMPACT_ATOMS: atom_id res chain seq x y z
N MET A 1 3.59 24.23 13.03
CA MET A 1 4.16 22.88 13.20
C MET A 1 3.11 22.02 13.88
N LEU A 2 2.98 20.74 13.51
CA LEU A 2 2.02 19.83 14.13
C LEU A 2 2.33 19.63 15.63
N SER A 3 1.30 19.52 16.45
CA SER A 3 1.48 19.09 17.84
C SER A 3 1.91 17.63 17.90
N ARG A 4 2.52 17.21 19.01
CA ARG A 4 3.00 15.83 19.20
C ARG A 4 1.88 14.79 19.03
N ALA A 5 0.67 15.11 19.51
CA ALA A 5 -0.49 14.23 19.42
C ALA A 5 -1.00 14.10 17.96
N GLN A 6 -1.06 15.22 17.22
CA GLN A 6 -1.45 15.21 15.80
C GLN A 6 -0.43 14.44 14.95
N LEU A 7 0.86 14.63 15.21
CA LEU A 7 1.93 13.91 14.51
C LEU A 7 1.85 12.41 14.79
N ASN A 8 1.62 12.00 16.03
CA ASN A 8 1.42 10.59 16.39
C ASN A 8 0.18 10.00 15.70
N PHE A 9 -0.92 10.75 15.61
CA PHE A 9 -2.12 10.32 14.89
C PHE A 9 -1.84 10.07 13.41
N PHE A 10 -1.19 11.01 12.72
CA PHE A 10 -0.84 10.85 11.30
C PHE A 10 0.16 9.70 11.09
N MET A 11 1.10 9.49 12.01
CA MET A 11 2.01 8.35 11.96
C MET A 11 1.24 7.03 12.12
N ALA A 12 0.34 6.92 13.10
CA ALA A 12 -0.47 5.72 13.29
C ALA A 12 -1.32 5.40 12.06
N ALA A 13 -1.97 6.41 11.48
CA ALA A 13 -2.77 6.27 10.27
C ALA A 13 -1.92 5.90 9.02
N LEU A 14 -0.68 6.37 8.95
CA LEU A 14 0.24 6.06 7.86
C LEU A 14 0.77 4.62 7.92
N TRP A 15 1.04 4.11 9.11
CA TRP A 15 1.60 2.77 9.32
C TRP A 15 0.53 1.68 9.38
N SER A 16 -0.74 2.03 9.67
CA SER A 16 -1.83 1.06 9.79
C SER A 16 -2.05 0.18 8.54
N PRO A 17 -1.95 0.67 7.29
CA PRO A 17 -2.15 -0.18 6.12
C PRO A 17 -1.08 -1.26 6.01
N LEU A 18 0.18 -0.93 6.34
CA LEU A 18 1.28 -1.89 6.35
C LEU A 18 1.11 -2.94 7.44
N LEU A 19 0.68 -2.53 8.64
CA LEU A 19 0.41 -3.46 9.75
C LEU A 19 -0.76 -4.40 9.44
N LEU A 20 -1.85 -3.87 8.88
CA LEU A 20 -2.99 -4.68 8.45
C LEU A 20 -2.57 -5.69 7.38
N MET A 21 -1.78 -5.26 6.40
CA MET A 21 -1.30 -6.13 5.34
C MET A 21 -0.39 -7.23 5.87
N LEU A 22 0.52 -6.92 6.81
CA LEU A 22 1.33 -7.91 7.50
C LEU A 22 0.46 -8.90 8.30
N ALA A 23 -0.59 -8.42 8.97
CA ALA A 23 -1.49 -9.26 9.74
C ALA A 23 -2.27 -10.22 8.83
N PHE A 24 -2.82 -9.74 7.71
CA PHE A 24 -3.50 -10.57 6.72
C PHE A 24 -2.58 -11.64 6.13
N SER A 25 -1.36 -11.27 5.73
CA SER A 25 -0.40 -12.24 5.21
C SER A 25 0.06 -13.26 6.25
N SER A 26 0.24 -12.83 7.50
CA SER A 26 0.58 -13.75 8.61
C SER A 26 -0.56 -14.71 8.93
N TYR A 27 -1.80 -14.24 8.87
CA TYR A 27 -2.98 -15.05 9.14
C TYR A 27 -3.19 -16.14 8.08
N GLY A 28 -3.07 -15.80 6.80
CA GLY A 28 -3.18 -16.81 5.74
C GLY A 28 -2.02 -17.83 5.78
N LEU A 29 -0.85 -17.42 6.25
CA LEU A 29 0.31 -18.31 6.48
C LEU A 29 -0.03 -19.32 7.57
N TRP A 30 -0.69 -18.86 8.62
CA TRP A 30 -1.05 -19.67 9.78
C TRP A 30 -2.15 -20.69 9.47
N ILE A 31 -3.16 -20.32 8.66
CA ILE A 31 -4.28 -21.22 8.34
C ILE A 31 -3.95 -22.25 7.24
N GLY A 32 -2.77 -22.12 6.61
CA GLY A 32 -2.31 -23.07 5.60
C GLY A 32 -2.86 -22.81 4.20
N ASP A 33 -3.47 -21.65 3.94
CA ASP A 33 -3.94 -21.25 2.59
C ASP A 33 -2.82 -21.29 1.53
N TYR A 34 -1.56 -21.33 1.98
CA TYR A 34 -0.37 -21.28 1.13
C TYR A 34 0.35 -22.63 1.00
N SER A 35 -0.24 -23.74 1.46
CA SER A 35 0.40 -25.06 1.39
C SER A 35 0.34 -25.71 0.01
N THR A 36 -0.38 -25.15 -0.96
CA THR A 36 -0.47 -25.64 -2.34
C THR A 36 -0.16 -24.55 -3.35
N PHE A 37 0.72 -24.85 -4.31
CA PHE A 37 1.27 -23.89 -5.29
C PHE A 37 0.34 -23.67 -6.51
N GLU A 38 -0.73 -24.46 -6.64
CA GLU A 38 -1.60 -24.50 -7.83
C GLU A 38 -2.91 -23.67 -7.73
N SER A 39 -3.17 -23.01 -6.60
CA SER A 39 -4.42 -22.25 -6.45
C SER A 39 -4.28 -20.82 -7.00
N SER A 40 -5.36 -20.28 -7.56
CA SER A 40 -5.47 -18.86 -7.93
C SER A 40 -5.15 -17.91 -6.77
N GLU A 41 -5.31 -18.38 -5.54
CA GLU A 41 -4.95 -17.71 -4.28
C GLU A 41 -3.45 -17.39 -4.20
N THR A 42 -2.56 -18.30 -4.65
CA THR A 42 -1.10 -18.10 -4.56
C THR A 42 -0.66 -16.86 -5.36
N ARG A 43 -1.29 -16.60 -6.52
CA ARG A 43 -1.02 -15.41 -7.35
C ARG A 43 -1.41 -14.09 -6.67
N TRP A 44 -2.54 -14.06 -5.96
CA TRP A 44 -3.00 -12.90 -5.19
C TRP A 44 -2.10 -12.63 -3.97
N VAL A 45 -1.52 -13.67 -3.40
CA VAL A 45 -0.58 -13.56 -2.27
C VAL A 45 0.77 -13.00 -2.73
N TYR A 46 1.29 -13.41 -3.89
CA TYR A 46 2.46 -12.77 -4.49
C TYR A 46 2.20 -11.29 -4.79
N LEU A 47 0.99 -10.95 -5.28
CA LEU A 47 0.47 -9.57 -5.43
C LEU A 47 0.58 -8.75 -4.16
N LEU A 48 0.14 -9.29 -3.03
CA LEU A 48 0.25 -8.63 -1.74
C LEU A 48 1.71 -8.54 -1.25
N TRP A 49 2.49 -9.61 -1.34
CA TRP A 49 3.88 -9.64 -0.84
C TRP A 49 4.80 -8.67 -1.56
N PHE A 50 4.75 -8.59 -2.89
CA PHE A 50 5.54 -7.61 -3.66
C PHE A 50 5.13 -6.16 -3.40
N GLY A 51 3.92 -5.95 -2.89
CA GLY A 51 3.42 -4.65 -2.44
C GLY A 51 3.98 -4.17 -1.11
N MET A 52 4.45 -5.08 -0.25
CA MET A 52 4.94 -4.75 1.09
C MET A 52 6.19 -3.84 1.08
N PRO A 53 7.23 -4.09 0.24
CA PRO A 53 8.35 -3.15 0.12
C PRO A 53 7.92 -1.75 -0.33
N GLY A 54 6.95 -1.67 -1.24
CA GLY A 54 6.38 -0.40 -1.71
C GLY A 54 5.66 0.37 -0.59
N LEU A 55 4.83 -0.32 0.19
CA LEU A 55 4.17 0.23 1.38
C LEU A 55 5.18 0.70 2.42
N LEU A 56 6.23 -0.10 2.68
CA LEU A 56 7.26 0.23 3.65
C LEU A 56 8.06 1.46 3.23
N PHE A 57 8.49 1.52 1.97
CA PHE A 57 9.20 2.67 1.44
C PHE A 57 8.32 3.93 1.45
N PHE A 58 7.05 3.80 1.06
CA PHE A 58 6.08 4.89 1.13
C PHE A 58 5.90 5.41 2.57
N ALA A 59 5.69 4.51 3.54
CA ALA A 59 5.55 4.87 4.94
C ALA A 59 6.81 5.57 5.49
N LEU A 60 8.01 5.08 5.16
CA LEU A 60 9.27 5.71 5.55
C LEU A 60 9.47 7.09 4.91
N TRP A 61 9.16 7.22 3.62
CA TRP A 61 9.25 8.46 2.87
C TRP A 61 8.34 9.54 3.45
N VAL A 62 7.07 9.20 3.68
CA VAL A 62 6.08 10.13 4.22
C VAL A 62 6.38 10.45 5.70
N SER A 63 6.83 9.46 6.49
CA SER A 63 7.26 9.68 7.88
C SER A 63 8.42 10.68 7.98
N ARG A 64 9.40 10.59 7.07
CA ARG A 64 10.48 11.59 6.99
C ARG A 64 9.95 12.95 6.57
N SER A 65 9.06 12.99 5.59
CA SER A 65 8.51 14.22 5.04
C SER A 65 7.59 14.96 6.02
N ALA A 66 6.89 14.25 6.91
CA ALA A 66 5.90 14.80 7.84
C ALA A 66 6.48 15.61 9.01
N LYS A 67 7.74 15.35 9.40
CA LYS A 67 8.38 15.99 10.58
C LYS A 67 8.53 17.51 10.47
N SER A 68 8.56 18.07 9.26
CA SER A 68 8.76 19.50 9.00
C SER A 68 7.50 20.24 8.56
N GLN A 69 6.33 19.57 8.55
CA GLN A 69 5.15 20.09 7.85
C GLN A 69 4.20 20.87 8.77
N SER A 70 3.51 21.83 8.14
CA SER A 70 2.34 22.47 8.73
C SER A 70 1.11 21.55 8.61
N GLU A 71 0.11 21.78 9.45
CA GLU A 71 -1.12 20.99 9.50
C GLU A 71 -1.87 20.92 8.16
N ARG A 72 -2.08 22.07 7.49
CA ARG A 72 -2.67 22.13 6.15
C ARG A 72 -1.88 21.30 5.12
N GLN A 73 -0.57 21.26 5.27
CA GLN A 73 0.30 20.54 4.36
C GLN A 73 0.27 19.03 4.64
N ALA A 74 0.14 18.62 5.90
CA ALA A 74 -0.10 17.23 6.28
C ALA A 74 -1.44 16.71 5.75
N LEU A 75 -2.54 17.46 5.91
CA LEU A 75 -3.85 17.09 5.34
C LEU A 75 -3.80 16.98 3.81
N ARG A 76 -3.10 17.89 3.14
CA ARG A 76 -2.86 17.80 1.69
C ARG A 76 -2.05 16.55 1.34
N MET A 77 -1.04 16.20 2.12
CA MET A 77 -0.26 14.97 1.91
C MET A 77 -1.12 13.71 2.05
N VAL A 78 -2.01 13.65 3.05
CA VAL A 78 -2.97 12.53 3.21
C VAL A 78 -3.88 12.42 1.99
N TRP A 79 -4.39 13.53 1.48
CA TRP A 79 -5.25 13.52 0.30
C TRP A 79 -4.56 13.04 -0.98
N TRP A 80 -3.26 13.36 -1.12
CA TRP A 80 -2.43 12.91 -2.24
C TRP A 80 -1.76 11.55 -2.02
N ALA A 81 -1.88 10.97 -0.82
CA ALA A 81 -1.26 9.69 -0.48
C ALA A 81 -1.69 8.55 -1.40
N PRO A 82 -2.99 8.36 -1.74
CA PRO A 82 -3.42 7.28 -2.63
C PRO A 82 -2.78 7.35 -4.01
N VAL A 83 -2.68 8.56 -4.57
CA VAL A 83 -2.07 8.78 -5.89
C VAL A 83 -0.56 8.54 -5.85
N LYS A 84 0.11 9.03 -4.81
CA LYS A 84 1.56 8.85 -4.64
C LYS A 84 1.94 7.41 -4.32
N PHE A 85 1.03 6.64 -3.74
CA PHE A 85 1.24 5.23 -3.44
C PHE A 85 1.29 4.36 -4.69
N ILE A 86 0.48 4.67 -5.72
CA ILE A 86 0.42 3.89 -6.97
C ILE A 86 1.79 3.59 -7.55
N PRO A 87 2.69 4.56 -7.82
CA PRO A 87 3.99 4.24 -8.41
C PRO A 87 4.85 3.35 -7.49
N PHE A 88 4.77 3.50 -6.16
CA PHE A 88 5.51 2.62 -5.24
C PHE A 88 5.02 1.18 -5.28
N TYR A 89 3.74 0.97 -5.59
CA TYR A 89 3.15 -0.35 -5.70
C TYR A 89 3.26 -0.92 -7.13
N ALA A 90 2.98 -0.11 -8.16
CA ALA A 90 2.93 -0.54 -9.55
C ALA A 90 4.32 -0.76 -10.17
N VAL A 91 5.33 0.04 -9.80
CA VAL A 91 6.68 -0.07 -10.41
C VAL A 91 7.35 -1.42 -10.12
N PRO A 92 7.40 -1.94 -8.88
CA PRO A 92 7.91 -3.29 -8.61
C PRO A 92 7.20 -4.37 -9.44
N TRP A 93 5.89 -4.22 -9.62
CA TRP A 93 5.05 -5.11 -10.41
C TRP A 93 5.38 -5.07 -11.90
N MET A 94 5.50 -3.87 -12.47
CA MET A 94 5.90 -3.70 -13.88
C MET A 94 7.29 -4.27 -14.14
N VAL A 95 8.25 -4.04 -13.23
CA VAL A 95 9.62 -4.58 -13.36
C VAL A 95 9.62 -6.10 -13.29
N TYR A 96 8.89 -6.69 -12.34
CA TYR A 96 8.78 -8.15 -12.23
C TYR A 96 8.11 -8.77 -13.47
N GLY A 97 7.00 -8.17 -13.93
CA GLY A 97 6.30 -8.59 -15.15
C GLY A 97 7.18 -8.51 -16.41
N LEU A 98 7.99 -7.46 -16.53
CA LEU A 98 8.95 -7.32 -17.64
C LEU A 98 10.06 -8.37 -17.59
N LEU A 99 10.61 -8.64 -16.42
CA LEU A 99 11.67 -9.64 -16.25
C LEU A 99 11.16 -11.07 -16.51
N SER A 100 9.94 -11.38 -16.07
CA SER A 100 9.31 -12.68 -16.32
C SER A 100 8.95 -12.89 -17.79
N LEU A 101 8.51 -11.84 -18.51
CA LEU A 101 8.35 -11.84 -19.97
C LEU A 101 9.64 -12.18 -20.74
N ILE A 102 10.81 -11.86 -20.18
CA ILE A 102 12.12 -12.17 -20.79
C ILE A 102 12.57 -13.59 -20.44
N ALA A 103 12.20 -14.11 -19.25
CA ALA A 103 12.73 -15.34 -18.68
C ALA A 103 11.79 -16.57 -18.78
N GLY A 104 10.51 -16.41 -19.09
CA GLY A 104 9.51 -17.47 -18.96
C GLY A 104 8.30 -17.38 -19.92
N PRO A 105 7.34 -18.32 -19.78
CA PRO A 105 6.15 -18.39 -20.63
C PRO A 105 5.17 -17.22 -20.40
N PHE A 106 4.36 -16.92 -21.43
CA PHE A 106 3.45 -15.76 -21.51
C PHE A 106 2.41 -15.64 -20.37
N ASP A 107 2.16 -16.70 -19.59
CA ASP A 107 1.22 -16.65 -18.45
C ASP A 107 1.67 -15.67 -17.35
N ASP A 108 2.97 -15.36 -17.26
CA ASP A 108 3.51 -14.36 -16.34
C ASP A 108 3.23 -12.92 -16.82
N ALA A 109 2.89 -12.71 -18.09
CA ALA A 109 2.49 -11.40 -18.59
C ALA A 109 1.20 -10.89 -17.93
N PHE A 110 0.34 -11.78 -17.43
CA PHE A 110 -0.84 -11.41 -16.63
C PHE A 110 -0.45 -10.54 -15.42
N MET A 111 0.69 -10.81 -14.79
CA MET A 111 1.20 -9.99 -13.68
C MET A 111 1.58 -8.57 -14.13
N ALA A 112 2.06 -8.41 -15.37
CA ALA A 112 2.41 -7.10 -15.92
C ALA A 112 1.20 -6.23 -16.28
N TYR A 113 0.00 -6.79 -16.40
CA TYR A 113 -1.23 -6.04 -16.78
C TYR A 113 -2.30 -6.02 -15.68
N SER A 114 -2.26 -6.96 -14.72
CA SER A 114 -3.23 -7.04 -13.62
C SER A 114 -3.25 -5.79 -12.74
N TRP A 115 -2.11 -5.08 -12.63
CA TRP A 115 -2.06 -3.81 -11.90
C TRP A 115 -3.00 -2.76 -12.50
N ILE A 116 -3.23 -2.72 -13.82
CA ILE A 116 -4.15 -1.77 -14.48
C ILE A 116 -5.58 -1.98 -13.97
N MET A 117 -5.98 -3.24 -13.80
CA MET A 117 -7.29 -3.58 -13.22
C MET A 117 -7.33 -3.29 -11.72
N LEU A 118 -6.21 -3.36 -11.01
CA LEU A 118 -6.11 -3.09 -9.56
C LEU A 118 -6.05 -1.61 -9.19
N VAL A 119 -5.50 -0.74 -10.05
CA VAL A 119 -5.37 0.71 -9.77
C VAL A 119 -6.70 1.34 -9.32
N PRO A 120 -7.85 1.11 -10.00
CA PRO A 120 -9.13 1.67 -9.57
C PRO A 120 -9.50 1.26 -8.14
N TYR A 121 -9.33 -0.02 -7.80
CA TYR A 121 -9.64 -0.55 -6.47
C TYR A 121 -8.70 0.03 -5.41
N LEU A 122 -7.40 0.10 -5.70
CA LEU A 122 -6.41 0.70 -4.81
C LEU A 122 -6.65 2.19 -4.58
N LEU A 123 -7.08 2.92 -5.62
CA LEU A 123 -7.47 4.32 -5.51
C LEU A 123 -8.71 4.50 -4.64
N ILE A 124 -9.76 3.73 -4.90
CA ILE A 124 -11.01 3.80 -4.12
C ILE A 124 -10.71 3.49 -2.64
N ALA A 125 -10.05 2.36 -2.36
CA ALA A 125 -9.69 1.97 -1.00
C ALA A 125 -8.78 3.04 -0.34
N GLY A 126 -7.78 3.54 -1.07
CA GLY A 126 -6.89 4.59 -0.59
C GLY A 126 -7.61 5.89 -0.25
N TYR A 127 -8.56 6.33 -1.09
CA TYR A 127 -9.36 7.53 -0.84
C TYR A 127 -10.36 7.35 0.30
N VAL A 128 -10.94 6.16 0.47
CA VAL A 128 -11.76 5.83 1.64
C VAL A 128 -10.91 5.96 2.92
N CYS A 129 -9.71 5.35 2.94
CA CYS A 129 -8.78 5.47 4.07
C CYS A 129 -8.35 6.92 4.33
N ALA A 130 -8.05 7.70 3.29
CA ALA A 130 -7.72 9.11 3.41
C ALA A 130 -8.88 9.93 3.97
N GLY A 131 -10.11 9.68 3.50
CA GLY A 131 -11.33 10.32 3.98
C GLY A 131 -11.60 10.01 5.45
N VAL A 132 -11.50 8.75 5.85
CA VAL A 132 -11.64 8.31 7.26
C VAL A 132 -10.56 8.97 8.13
N THR A 133 -9.32 9.01 7.67
CA THR A 133 -8.21 9.66 8.40
C THR A 133 -8.50 11.15 8.63
N VAL A 134 -8.97 11.86 7.61
CA VAL A 134 -9.32 13.28 7.71
C VAL A 134 -10.55 13.50 8.61
N ALA A 135 -11.55 12.64 8.51
CA ALA A 135 -12.75 12.72 9.35
C ALA A 135 -12.42 12.52 10.83
N LEU A 136 -11.67 11.45 11.16
CA LEU A 136 -11.20 11.18 12.51
C LEU A 136 -10.32 12.33 13.02
N TYR A 137 -9.42 12.84 12.18
CA TYR A 137 -8.59 13.98 12.56
C TYR A 137 -9.42 15.18 13.00
N ARG A 138 -10.45 15.56 12.24
CA ARG A 138 -11.34 16.69 12.56
C ARG A 138 -12.26 16.46 13.76
N ILE A 139 -12.49 15.21 14.16
CA ILE A 139 -13.32 14.88 15.33
C ILE A 139 -12.50 14.99 16.61
N PHE A 140 -11.22 14.59 16.56
CA PHE A 140 -10.36 14.47 17.74
C PHE A 140 -9.36 15.63 17.93
N PHE A 141 -9.14 16.46 16.91
CA PHE A 141 -8.20 17.59 16.90
C PHE A 141 -8.81 18.83 16.26
#